data_AF-A0A1B2FBI1-F1
#
_entry.id   AF-A0A1B2FBI1-F1
#
_cell.length_a   1.000
_cell.length_b   1.000
_cell.length_c   1.000
_cell.angle_alpha   90.00
_cell.angle_beta   90.00
_cell.angle_gamma   90.00
#
_symmetry.space_group_name_H-M   'P 1'
#
loop_
_entity.id
_entity.type
_entity.pdbx_description
1 polymer ?
#
loop_
_entity_poly.entity_id
_entity_poly.type
_entity_poly.pdbx_seq_one_letter_code
_entity_poly.pdbx_strand_id
1 'polypeptide(L)' 'MSKLTQYSNVRVIFEIDGCQADAELSHGETMALAQFFKRAHWSEFRGCAIDDHEAYSIRAAVGKLQDALARSGYNPR' A
#
# COMPACT_ATOMS: atom_id res chain seq x y z
N MET A 1 -31.21 -11.77 1.79
CA MET A 1 -30.31 -11.44 0.66
C MET A 1 -29.24 -10.48 1.17
N SER A 2 -28.12 -11.00 1.68
CA SER A 2 -26.99 -10.16 2.05
C SER A 2 -26.42 -9.53 0.78
N LYS A 3 -26.24 -8.20 0.75
CA LYS A 3 -25.43 -7.57 -0.28
C LYS A 3 -24.09 -8.30 -0.30
N LEU A 4 -23.83 -9.07 -1.36
CA LEU A 4 -22.48 -9.50 -1.69
C LEU A 4 -21.70 -8.20 -1.80
N THR A 5 -20.88 -7.89 -0.79
CA THR A 5 -19.94 -6.79 -0.88
C THR A 5 -19.09 -7.10 -2.10
N GLN A 6 -19.38 -6.43 -3.22
CA GLN A 6 -18.62 -6.60 -4.43
C GLN A 6 -17.24 -6.04 -4.14
N TYR A 7 -16.31 -6.93 -3.85
CA TYR A 7 -14.96 -6.55 -3.56
C TYR A 7 -14.28 -6.21 -4.89
N SER A 8 -14.14 -4.92 -5.16
CA SER A 8 -13.46 -4.45 -6.36
C SER A 8 -11.96 -4.76 -6.27
N ASN A 9 -11.39 -5.27 -7.37
CA ASN A 9 -9.94 -5.33 -7.56
C ASN A 9 -9.36 -3.91 -7.42
N VAL A 10 -8.17 -3.81 -6.84
CA VAL A 10 -7.44 -2.54 -6.72
C VAL A 10 -6.29 -2.54 -7.70
N ARG A 11 -6.21 -1.49 -8.53
CA ARG A 11 -5.09 -1.29 -9.45
C ARG A 11 -4.15 -0.23 -8.88
N VAL A 12 -2.86 -0.56 -8.79
CA VAL A 12 -1.80 0.38 -8.46
C VAL A 12 -1.06 0.72 -9.74
N ILE A 13 -0.80 1.99 -9.98
CA ILE A 13 -0.09 2.49 -11.16
C ILE A 13 1.15 3.26 -10.68
N PHE A 14 2.29 2.93 -11.26
CA PHE A 14 3.56 3.61 -11.10
C PHE A 14 3.93 4.27 -12.42
N GLU A 15 4.22 5.56 -12.36
CA GLU A 15 4.78 6.32 -13.47
C GLU A 15 6.26 6.57 -13.17
N ILE A 16 7.15 5.99 -13.98
CA ILE A 16 8.60 6.03 -13.78
C ILE A 16 9.24 6.38 -15.12
N ASP A 17 9.91 7.53 -15.20
CA ASP A 17 10.63 8.00 -16.41
C ASP A 17 9.81 7.94 -17.71
N GLY A 18 8.50 8.21 -17.62
CA GLY A 18 7.58 8.16 -18.76
C GLY A 18 7.06 6.76 -19.11
N CYS A 19 7.48 5.72 -18.39
CA CYS A 19 6.91 4.38 -18.46
C CYS A 19 5.79 4.20 -17.43
N GLN A 20 4.73 3.50 -17.82
CA GLN A 20 3.66 3.05 -16.92
C GLN A 20 3.88 1.59 -16.54
N ALA A 21 3.95 1.31 -15.24
CA ALA A 21 3.89 -0.03 -14.69
C ALA A 21 2.66 -0.13 -13.78
N ASP A 22 1.92 -1.22 -13.83
CA ASP A 22 0.76 -1.41 -12.99
C ASP A 22 0.59 -2.86 -12.52
N ALA A 23 -0.17 -3.01 -11.44
CA ALA A 23 -0.54 -4.29 -10.89
C ALA A 23 -2.00 -4.27 -10.44
N GLU A 24 -2.74 -5.33 -10.74
CA GLU A 24 -4.05 -5.60 -10.15
C GLU A 24 -3.90 -6.48 -8.92
N LEU A 25 -4.52 -6.07 -7.82
CA LEU A 25 -4.57 -6.80 -6.56
C LEU A 25 -6.00 -7.27 -6.33
N SER A 26 -6.14 -8.53 -5.94
CA SER A 26 -7.39 -9.02 -5.37
C SER A 26 -7.73 -8.27 -4.08
N HIS A 27 -8.98 -8.38 -3.65
CA HIS A 27 -9.39 -7.84 -2.36
C HIS A 27 -8.55 -8.36 -1.18
N GLY A 28 -8.24 -9.66 -1.19
CA GLY A 28 -7.47 -10.30 -0.13
C GLY A 28 -6.04 -9.75 -0.06
N GLU A 29 -5.38 -9.62 -1.21
CA GLU A 29 -4.03 -9.04 -1.31
C GLU A 29 -4.04 -7.56 -0.89
N THR A 30 -5.03 -6.80 -1.34
CA THR A 30 -5.18 -5.39 -0.95
C THR A 30 -5.36 -5.23 0.57
N MET A 31 -6.22 -6.07 1.16
CA MET A 31 -6.45 -6.06 2.60
C MET A 31 -5.20 -6.47 3.37
N ALA A 32 -4.50 -7.52 2.92
CA ALA A 32 -3.25 -7.97 3.53
C ALA A 32 -2.19 -6.86 3.50
N LEU A 33 -2.05 -6.16 2.37
CA LEU A 33 -1.12 -5.05 2.19
C LEU A 33 -1.47 -3.86 3.09
N ALA A 34 -2.75 -3.46 3.17
CA ALA A 34 -3.22 -2.39 4.05
C ALA A 34 -2.90 -2.72 5.53
N GLN A 35 -3.17 -3.96 5.95
CA GLN A 35 -2.89 -4.42 7.30
C GLN A 35 -1.38 -4.52 7.57
N PHE A 36 -0.57 -4.87 6.58
CA PHE A 36 0.89 -4.85 6.68
C PHE A 36 1.41 -3.43 6.91
N PHE A 37 1.04 -2.47 6.06
CA PHE A 37 1.46 -1.08 6.21
C PHE A 37 1.06 -0.48 7.55
N LYS A 38 -0.10 -0.85 8.09
CA LYS A 38 -0.52 -0.41 9.43
C LYS A 38 0.39 -0.91 10.55
N ARG A 39 0.89 -2.15 10.45
CA ARG A 39 1.73 -2.77 11.49
C ARG A 39 3.22 -2.50 11.30
N ALA A 40 3.63 -2.06 10.11
CA ALA A 40 5.01 -1.73 9.85
C ALA A 40 5.41 -0.49 10.66
N HIS A 41 6.51 -0.60 11.39
CA HIS A 41 7.11 0.43 12.20
C HIS A 41 8.44 0.89 11.60
N TRP A 42 9.00 1.94 12.20
CA TRP A 42 10.28 2.51 11.79
C TRP A 42 11.41 1.47 11.76
N SER A 43 11.41 0.51 12.68
CA SER A 43 12.40 -0.58 12.74
C SER A 43 12.45 -1.41 11.47
N GLU A 44 11.30 -1.75 10.88
CA GLU A 44 11.25 -2.53 9.64
C GLU A 44 11.74 -1.69 8.45
N PHE A 45 11.34 -0.41 8.38
CA PHE A 45 11.80 0.48 7.32
C PHE A 45 13.30 0.72 7.39
N ARG A 46 13.85 0.93 8.60
CA ARG A 46 15.28 1.05 8.77
C ARG A 46 16.02 -0.25 8.53
N GLY A 47 15.51 -1.38 9.01
CA GLY A 47 16.17 -2.67 8.83
C GLY A 47 16.38 -3.06 7.36
N CYS A 48 15.52 -2.57 6.46
CA CYS A 48 15.61 -2.82 5.02
C CYS A 48 16.39 -1.74 4.24
N ALA A 49 16.64 -0.57 4.83
CA ALA A 49 17.27 0.55 4.14
C ALA A 49 18.80 0.56 4.30
N ILE A 50 19.50 0.97 3.23
CA ILE A 50 20.95 1.20 3.20
C ILE A 50 21.32 2.31 4.19
N ASP A 51 20.52 3.38 4.25
CA ASP A 51 20.72 4.51 5.13
C ASP A 51 19.41 5.11 5.66
N ASP A 52 19.53 6.13 6.49
CA ASP A 52 18.37 6.81 7.08
C ASP A 52 17.54 7.56 6.04
N HIS A 53 18.18 8.10 4.99
CA HIS A 53 17.50 8.85 3.94
C HIS A 53 16.58 7.95 3.12
N GLU A 54 17.05 6.75 2.76
CA GLU A 54 16.25 5.72 2.12
C GLU A 54 15.12 5.25 3.05
N ALA A 55 15.37 5.06 4.35
CA ALA A 55 14.31 4.68 5.29
C ALA A 55 13.18 5.73 5.39
N TYR A 56 13.52 7.02 5.40
CA TYR A 56 12.51 8.09 5.32
C TYR A 56 11.76 8.07 3.99
N SER A 57 12.43 7.75 2.88
CA SER A 57 11.82 7.62 1.56
C SER A 57 10.82 6.46 1.51
N ILE A 58 11.20 5.29 2.07
CA ILE A 58 10.31 4.13 2.25
C ILE A 58 9.09 4.53 3.08
N ARG A 59 9.30 5.15 4.24
CA ARG A 59 8.20 5.59 5.13
C ARG A 59 7.24 6.54 4.40
N ALA A 60 7.75 7.49 3.64
CA ALA A 60 6.94 8.44 2.88
C ALA A 60 6.14 7.73 1.77
N ALA A 61 6.74 6.79 1.06
CA ALA A 61 6.05 5.99 0.04
C ALA A 61 4.92 5.15 0.65
N VAL A 62 5.19 4.46 1.77
CA VAL A 62 4.18 3.69 2.52
C VAL A 62 3.03 4.59 2.97
N GLY A 63 3.30 5.79 3.49
CA GLY A 63 2.26 6.74 3.87
C GLY A 63 1.33 7.13 2.71
N LYS A 64 1.89 7.41 1.53
CA LYS A 64 1.08 7.72 0.32
C LYS A 64 0.18 6.54 -0.08
N LEU A 65 0.68 5.31 0.03
CA LEU A 65 -0.10 4.11 -0.27
C LEU A 65 -1.19 3.88 0.79
N GLN A 66 -0.90 4.10 2.08
CA GLN A 66 -1.90 4.04 3.15
C GLN A 66 -3.03 5.03 2.91
N ASP A 67 -2.70 6.28 2.55
CA ASP A 67 -3.70 7.32 2.24
C ASP A 67 -4.57 6.92 1.04
N ALA A 68 -3.97 6.37 -0.01
CA ALA A 68 -4.70 5.89 -1.19
C ALA A 68 -5.66 4.75 -0.83
N LEU A 69 -5.19 3.75 -0.08
CA LEU A 69 -6.01 2.62 0.37
C LEU A 69 -7.16 3.08 1.27
N ALA A 70 -6.91 4.01 2.19
CA ALA A 70 -7.94 4.57 3.06
C ALA A 70 -9.05 5.28 2.28
N ARG A 71 -8.69 6.09 1.25
CA ARG A 71 -9.66 6.74 0.35
C ARG A 71 -10.49 5.73 -0.45
N SER A 72 -9.91 4.55 -0.76
CA SER A 72 -10.60 3.44 -1.43
C SER A 72 -11.43 2.57 -0.48
N GLY A 73 -11.56 2.92 0.80
CA GLY A 73 -12.35 2.19 1.78
C GLY A 73 -11.61 1.04 2.47
N TYR A 74 -10.33 0.84 2.16
CA TYR A 74 -9.44 -0.06 2.90
C TYR A 74 -8.88 0.71 4.10
N ASN A 75 -9.69 0.85 5.14
CA ASN A 75 -9.26 1.48 6.39
C ASN A 75 -8.82 0.40 7.38
N PRO A 76 -7.51 0.26 7.65
CA PRO A 76 -7.01 -0.83 8.48
C PRO A 76 -7.42 -0.61 9.95
N ARG A 77 -8.28 -1.49 10.47
CA ARG A 77 -8.82 -1.47 11.85
C ARG A 77 -7.75 -1.59 12.90
#